data_AF-A0A923ZLV6-F1
#
_entry.id   AF-A0A923ZLV6-F1
#
_cell.length_a   1.000
_cell.length_b   1.000
_cell.length_c   1.000
_cell.angle_alpha   90.00
_cell.angle_beta   90.00
_cell.angle_gamma   90.00
#
_symmetry.space_group_name_H-M   'P 1'
#
loop_
_entity.id
_entity.type
_entity.pdbx_description
1 polymer ?
#
loop_
_entity_poly.entity_id
_entity_poly.type
_entity_poly.pdbx_seq_one_letter_code
_entity_poly.pdbx_strand_id
1 'polypeptide(L)' 'FDIEHDWRVIRYHAPSDDLAQPGVLADEAVKLDDFVTAIARDVANGAARPEWLATSVFKPK' A
#
# COMPACT_ATOMS: atom_id res chain seq x y z
N PHE A 1 -14.34 -8.10 4.03
CA PHE A 1 -13.57 -9.35 4.22
C PHE A 1 -13.81 -10.31 3.08
N ASP A 2 -15.05 -10.48 2.61
CA ASP A 2 -15.39 -11.42 1.53
C ASP A 2 -14.63 -11.15 0.22
N ILE A 3 -14.47 -9.88 -0.18
CA ILE A 3 -13.70 -9.52 -1.38
C ILE A 3 -12.23 -9.96 -1.28
N GLU A 4 -11.57 -9.73 -0.14
CA GLU A 4 -10.17 -10.15 0.05
C GLU A 4 -10.06 -11.68 0.13
N HIS A 5 -10.99 -12.33 0.84
CA HIS A 5 -11.07 -13.77 0.96
C HIS A 5 -11.17 -14.43 -0.42
N ASP A 6 -12.15 -14.03 -1.22
CA ASP A 6 -12.41 -14.58 -2.55
C ASP A 6 -11.25 -14.29 -3.50
N TRP A 7 -10.67 -13.10 -3.43
CA TRP A 7 -9.50 -12.74 -4.23
C TRP A 7 -8.30 -13.63 -3.88
N ARG A 8 -8.06 -13.90 -2.59
CA ARG A 8 -6.98 -14.80 -2.15
C ARG A 8 -7.18 -16.25 -2.58
N VAL A 9 -8.43 -16.71 -2.64
CA VAL A 9 -8.76 -18.10 -3.01
C VAL A 9 -8.70 -18.29 -4.53
N ILE A 10 -9.16 -17.32 -5.30
CA ILE A 10 -9.43 -17.50 -6.74
C ILE A 10 -8.36 -16.87 -7.62
N ARG A 11 -7.70 -15.79 -7.17
CA ARG A 11 -6.77 -15.00 -8.00
C ARG A 11 -5.37 -14.92 -7.46
N TYR A 12 -5.18 -14.60 -6.19
CA TYR A 12 -3.85 -14.42 -5.61
C TYR A 12 -2.96 -15.65 -5.84
N HIS A 13 -1.76 -15.44 -6.40
CA HIS A 13 -0.82 -16.49 -6.84
C HIS A 13 -1.30 -17.42 -7.98
N ALA A 14 -2.48 -17.19 -8.57
CA ALA A 14 -2.91 -17.93 -9.75
C ALA A 14 -2.26 -17.35 -11.03
N PRO A 15 -2.11 -18.15 -12.10
CA PRO A 15 -1.61 -17.63 -13.39
C PRO A 15 -2.47 -16.51 -13.99
N SER A 16 -3.73 -16.39 -13.57
CA SER A 16 -4.67 -15.34 -13.97
C SER A 16 -4.58 -14.06 -13.14
N ASP A 17 -3.63 -13.98 -12.20
CA ASP A 17 -3.27 -12.74 -11.49
C ASP A 17 -2.36 -11.88 -12.37
N ASP A 18 -2.98 -11.31 -13.41
CA ASP A 18 -2.30 -10.50 -14.41
C ASP A 18 -2.95 -9.12 -14.56
N LEU A 19 -2.40 -8.31 -15.47
CA LEU A 19 -2.88 -6.95 -15.72
C LEU A 19 -4.20 -6.91 -16.51
N ALA A 20 -4.63 -8.03 -17.11
CA ALA A 20 -5.88 -8.12 -17.86
C ALA A 20 -7.08 -8.45 -16.96
N GLN A 21 -6.87 -8.65 -15.66
CA GLN A 21 -7.95 -8.97 -14.73
C GLN A 21 -8.97 -7.81 -14.59
N PRO A 22 -10.26 -8.12 -14.39
CA PRO A 22 -11.28 -7.10 -14.21
C PRO A 22 -11.06 -6.32 -12.91
N GLY A 23 -11.29 -5.01 -12.96
CA GLY A 23 -11.23 -4.14 -11.78
C GLY A 23 -9.84 -3.59 -11.46
N VAL A 24 -8.83 -3.81 -12.32
CA VAL A 24 -7.56 -3.08 -12.22
C VAL A 24 -7.80 -1.61 -12.55
N LEU A 25 -7.46 -0.74 -11.61
CA LEU A 25 -7.55 0.70 -11.76
C LEU A 25 -6.13 1.26 -11.97
N ALA A 26 -5.67 1.27 -13.21
CA ALA A 26 -4.28 1.65 -13.53
C ALA A 26 -3.93 3.07 -13.04
N ASP A 27 -4.83 4.04 -13.22
CA ASP A 27 -4.63 5.41 -12.76
C ASP A 27 -4.53 5.50 -11.24
N GLU A 28 -5.25 4.66 -10.50
CA GLU A 28 -5.17 4.62 -9.04
C GLU A 28 -3.87 3.96 -8.56
N ALA A 29 -3.35 2.97 -9.30
CA ALA A 29 -2.04 2.39 -9.02
C ALA A 29 -0.91 3.42 -9.18
N VAL A 30 -0.95 4.25 -10.23
CA VAL A 30 0.01 5.35 -10.42
C VAL A 30 -0.05 6.34 -9.25
N LYS A 31 -1.25 6.73 -8.82
CA LYS A 31 -1.41 7.64 -7.66
C LYS A 31 -0.86 7.03 -6.37
N LEU A 32 -1.04 5.73 -6.17
CA LEU A 32 -0.49 5.01 -5.03
C LEU A 32 1.05 5.04 -5.04
N ASP A 33 1.65 4.78 -6.21
CA ASP A 33 3.11 4.83 -6.38
C ASP A 33 3.67 6.24 -6.10
N ASP A 34 2.99 7.28 -6.60
CA ASP A 34 3.36 8.68 -6.34
C ASP A 34 3.28 9.01 -4.85
N PHE A 35 2.21 8.59 -4.18
CA PHE A 35 2.01 8.80 -2.75
C PHE A 35 3.08 8.11 -1.90
N VAL A 36 3.35 6.83 -2.17
CA VAL A 36 4.39 6.06 -1.44
C VAL A 36 5.77 6.65 -1.70
N THR A 37 6.04 7.09 -2.93
CA THR A 37 7.29 7.77 -3.29
C THR A 37 7.46 9.08 -2.51
N ALA A 38 6.40 9.88 -2.37
CA ALA A 38 6.43 11.10 -1.57
C ALA A 38 6.78 10.80 -0.10
N ILE A 39 6.11 9.82 0.51
CA ILE A 39 6.41 9.38 1.89
C ILE A 39 7.87 8.95 2.02
N ALA A 40 8.36 8.13 1.10
CA ALA A 40 9.74 7.63 1.14
C ALA A 40 10.76 8.78 1.07
N ARG A 41 10.53 9.77 0.21
CA ARG A 41 11.38 10.97 0.10
C ARG A 41 11.34 11.82 1.36
N ASP A 42 10.16 12.06 1.92
CA ASP A 42 9.99 12.87 3.13
C ASP A 42 10.68 12.22 4.34
N VAL A 43 10.52 10.91 4.50
CA VAL A 43 11.16 10.13 5.56
C VAL A 43 12.68 10.08 5.40
N ALA A 44 13.17 9.85 4.17
CA ALA A 44 14.60 9.69 3.92
C ALA A 44 15.37 11.01 3.98
N ASN A 45 14.77 12.10 3.54
CA ASN A 45 15.43 13.41 3.44
C ASN A 45 15.10 14.36 4.62
N GLY A 46 14.20 13.97 5.52
CA GLY A 46 13.89 14.73 6.72
C GLY A 46 15.10 14.92 7.64
N ALA A 47 15.30 16.13 8.16
CA ALA A 47 16.42 16.42 9.07
C ALA A 47 16.31 15.68 10.41
N ALA A 48 15.07 15.37 10.84
CA ALA A 48 14.78 14.55 12.00
C ALA A 48 14.29 13.17 11.56
N ARG A 49 14.56 12.14 12.37
CA ARG A 49 14.00 10.82 12.14
C ARG A 49 12.47 10.86 12.36
N PRO A 50 11.68 10.12 11.58
CA PRO A 50 10.25 10.00 11.84
C PRO A 50 10.00 9.41 13.22
N GLU A 51 9.02 9.97 13.93
CA GLU A 51 8.58 9.48 15.23
C GLU A 51 7.07 9.22 15.21
N TRP A 52 6.64 8.25 16.02
CA TRP A 52 5.22 8.00 16.21
C TRP A 52 4.55 9.20 16.90
N LEU A 53 3.37 9.59 16.42
CA LEU A 53 2.52 10.56 17.09
C LEU A 53 2.24 10.14 18.54
N ALA A 54 2.07 11.12 19.44
CA ALA A 54 1.83 10.86 20.86
C ALA A 54 0.57 9.99 21.12
N THR A 55 -0.42 10.05 20.23
CA THR A 55 -1.66 9.28 20.28
C THR A 55 -1.57 7.95 19.51
N SER A 56 -0.44 7.64 18.88
CA SER A 56 -0.28 6.42 18.10
C SER A 56 -0.26 5.19 19.00
N VAL A 57 -1.06 4.18 18.64
CA VAL A 57 -1.03 2.84 19.27
C VAL A 57 0.32 2.13 19.09
N PHE A 58 1.12 2.58 18.12
CA PHE A 58 2.45 2.03 17.83
C PHE A 58 3.59 2.75 18.55
N LYS A 59 3.32 3.83 19.29
CA LYS A 59 4.35 4.53 20.04
C LYS A 59 4.90 3.63 21.16
N PRO A 60 6.23 3.40 21.23
CA PRO A 60 6.84 2.68 22.35
C PRO A 60 6.53 3.36 23.68
N LYS A 61 6.31 2.56 24.73
CA LYS A 61 6.07 3.03 26.10
C LYS A 61 7.38 3.37 26.80
#